data_AF-A0A3A4KB15-F1
#
_entry.id   AF-A0A3A4KB15-F1
#
_cell.length_a   1.000
_cell.length_b   1.000
_cell.length_c   1.000
_cell.angle_alpha   90.00
_cell.angle_beta   90.00
_cell.angle_gamma   90.00
#
_symmetry.space_group_name_H-M   'P 1'
#
loop_
_entity.id
_entity.type
_entity.pdbx_description
1 polymer ?
#
loop_
_entity_poly.entity_id
_entity_poly.type
_entity_poly.pdbx_seq_one_letter_code
_entity_poly.pdbx_strand_id
1 'polypeptide(L)'
;MPTKTLRTKPINIKAIQYTGNNLHEVNAEMLGHKAYGNTPCTRAYPGDQAYPAAYHDPNITAEVWNSALSQWLPLKSGDWVLQGTSGEFSPTSADTIADAYDVTAD
;
A
#
# COMPACT_ATOMS: atom_id res chain seq x y z
N MET A 1 -1.78 -24.71 -25.62
CA MET A 1 -0.80 -23.60 -25.67
C MET A 1 0.49 -24.10 -25.05
N PRO A 2 1.68 -23.79 -25.58
CA PRO A 2 2.93 -24.19 -24.94
C PRO A 2 3.04 -23.48 -23.59
N THR A 3 3.17 -24.25 -22.52
CA THR A 3 3.37 -23.74 -21.16
C THR A 3 4.85 -23.45 -20.94
N LYS A 4 5.18 -22.28 -20.39
CA LYS A 4 6.53 -21.94 -19.96
C LYS A 4 6.53 -21.62 -18.47
N THR A 5 7.44 -22.22 -17.73
CA THR A 5 7.73 -21.82 -16.35
C THR A 5 8.67 -20.62 -16.40
N LEU A 6 8.25 -19.51 -15.81
CA LEU A 6 9.01 -18.27 -15.74
C LEU A 6 9.22 -17.91 -14.26
N ARG A 7 10.39 -17.38 -13.93
CA ARG A 7 10.68 -16.80 -12.62
C ARG A 7 10.78 -15.28 -12.75
N THR A 8 10.27 -14.56 -11.77
CA THR A 8 10.51 -13.12 -11.65
C THR A 8 12.00 -12.86 -11.40
N LYS A 9 12.50 -11.71 -11.88
CA LYS A 9 13.85 -11.25 -11.52
C LYS A 9 13.83 -10.77 -10.07
N PRO A 10 14.96 -10.88 -9.33
CA PRO A 10 15.09 -10.22 -8.03
C PRO A 10 14.90 -8.71 -8.20
N ILE A 11 13.98 -8.12 -7.44
CA ILE A 11 13.68 -6.69 -7.44
C ILE A 11 13.60 -6.23 -5.99
N ASN A 12 14.20 -5.08 -5.70
CA ASN A 12 14.02 -4.42 -4.42
C ASN A 12 12.74 -3.58 -4.52
N ILE A 13 11.87 -3.70 -3.50
CA ILE A 13 10.62 -2.96 -3.41
C ILE A 13 10.72 -2.07 -2.18
N LYS A 14 10.35 -0.81 -2.33
CA LYS A 14 10.28 0.14 -1.21
C LYS A 14 8.99 -0.11 -0.44
N ALA A 15 9.08 -0.14 0.89
CA ALA A 15 7.93 -0.26 1.76
C ALA A 15 8.08 0.66 2.97
N ILE A 16 6.96 1.18 3.48
CA ILE A 16 6.89 1.94 4.73
C ILE A 16 5.77 1.39 5.59
N GLN A 17 6.04 1.18 6.88
CA GLN A 17 5.02 0.73 7.81
C GLN A 17 4.10 1.88 8.20
N TYR A 18 2.79 1.63 8.16
CA TYR A 18 1.79 2.54 8.69
C TYR A 18 1.60 2.31 10.18
N THR A 19 1.75 3.36 10.98
CA THR A 19 1.70 3.30 12.45
C THR A 19 0.38 3.79 13.05
N GLY A 20 -0.61 4.10 12.20
CA GLY A 20 -1.87 4.70 12.62
C GLY A 20 -1.86 6.24 12.65
N ASN A 21 -0.67 6.87 12.71
CA ASN A 21 -0.54 8.33 12.84
C ASN A 21 0.48 8.97 11.89
N ASN A 22 1.10 8.19 11.00
CA ASN A 22 2.19 8.65 10.14
C ASN A 22 1.79 8.82 8.66
N LEU A 23 0.52 9.15 8.35
CA LEU A 23 0.09 9.36 6.97
C LEU A 23 0.93 10.41 6.23
N HIS A 24 1.37 11.45 6.93
CA HIS A 24 2.24 12.48 6.36
C HIS A 24 3.61 11.91 5.95
N GLU A 25 4.19 11.01 6.74
CA GLU A 25 5.45 10.32 6.42
C GLU A 25 5.26 9.37 5.24
N VAL A 26 4.19 8.57 5.25
CA VAL A 26 3.85 7.67 4.13
C VAL A 26 3.71 8.46 2.83
N ASN A 27 3.01 9.59 2.86
CA ASN A 27 2.87 10.46 1.69
C ASN A 27 4.21 11.09 1.29
N ALA A 28 5.04 11.54 2.24
CA ALA A 28 6.34 12.15 1.92
C ALA A 28 7.30 11.13 1.30
N GLU A 29 7.39 9.94 1.88
CA GLU A 29 8.37 8.92 1.54
C GLU A 29 8.03 8.18 0.24
N MET A 30 6.74 7.99 -0.02
CA MET A 30 6.27 7.16 -1.14
C MET A 30 5.95 7.97 -2.39
N LEU A 31 5.67 9.28 -2.28
CA LEU A 31 5.13 10.03 -3.41
C LEU A 31 6.13 10.83 -4.22
N GLY A 32 7.27 11.24 -3.66
CA GLY A 32 8.21 12.12 -4.36
C GLY A 32 7.58 13.32 -5.08
N HIS A 33 6.32 13.71 -4.76
CA HIS A 33 5.40 14.69 -5.36
C HIS A 33 4.11 14.29 -6.11
N LYS A 34 3.72 13.04 -6.46
CA LYS A 34 2.40 12.83 -7.15
C LYS A 34 1.72 11.47 -6.92
N ALA A 35 0.71 11.41 -6.05
CA ALA A 35 -0.46 10.56 -6.33
C ALA A 35 -1.46 11.39 -7.13
N TYR A 36 -2.20 10.72 -8.00
CA TYR A 36 -3.25 11.24 -8.89
C TYR A 36 -3.54 12.75 -8.78
N GLY A 37 -3.00 13.55 -9.71
CA GLY A 37 -3.38 14.97 -9.86
C GLY A 37 -3.18 15.86 -8.62
N ASN A 38 -2.02 15.79 -7.95
CA ASN A 38 -1.67 16.53 -6.71
C ASN A 38 -2.34 16.01 -5.42
N THR A 39 -2.91 14.81 -5.43
CA THR A 39 -3.57 14.25 -4.24
C THR A 39 -2.59 13.35 -3.47
N PRO A 40 -2.64 13.29 -2.13
CA PRO A 40 -1.95 12.27 -1.34
C PRO A 40 -2.30 10.83 -1.79
N CYS A 41 -1.37 9.88 -1.65
CA CYS A 41 -1.63 8.46 -1.91
C CYS A 41 -2.41 7.82 -0.77
N THR A 42 -2.43 8.45 0.40
CA THR A 42 -3.19 7.99 1.56
C THR A 42 -4.19 9.02 2.05
N ARG A 43 -5.24 8.56 2.73
CA ARG A 43 -6.21 9.42 3.41
C ARG A 43 -6.69 8.79 4.72
N ALA A 44 -7.22 9.62 5.62
CA ALA A 44 -7.87 9.13 6.84
C ALA A 44 -9.21 8.45 6.51
N TYR A 45 -9.55 7.43 7.29
CA TYR A 45 -10.82 6.69 7.20
C TYR A 45 -11.80 7.12 8.32
N PRO A 46 -13.12 7.15 8.07
CA PRO A 46 -13.76 7.00 6.77
C PRO A 46 -13.58 8.25 5.91
N GLY A 47 -13.28 8.07 4.63
CA GLY A 47 -13.40 9.16 3.64
C GLY A 47 -14.86 9.49 3.31
N ASP A 48 -15.09 10.40 2.37
CA ASP A 48 -16.43 10.86 1.94
C ASP A 48 -17.27 9.80 1.18
N GLN A 49 -16.78 8.57 1.05
CA GLN A 49 -17.37 7.53 0.19
C GLN A 49 -18.12 6.48 1.03
N ALA A 50 -19.26 6.00 0.55
CA ALA A 50 -19.99 4.90 1.18
C ALA A 50 -19.25 3.58 0.92
N TYR A 51 -18.77 2.93 1.98
CA TYR A 51 -17.96 1.72 1.88
C TYR A 51 -18.77 0.42 1.95
N PRO A 52 -18.30 -0.66 1.30
CA PRO A 52 -18.75 -2.01 1.57
C PRO A 52 -18.60 -2.37 3.06
N ALA A 53 -19.45 -3.27 3.57
CA ALA A 53 -19.46 -3.66 4.98
C ALA A 53 -18.12 -4.25 5.50
N ALA A 54 -17.24 -4.71 4.62
CA ALA A 54 -15.89 -5.18 4.97
C ALA A 54 -14.99 -4.08 5.60
N TYR A 55 -15.36 -2.80 5.45
CA TYR A 55 -14.67 -1.66 6.05
C TYR A 55 -15.20 -1.27 7.44
N HIS A 56 -16.09 -2.08 8.04
CA HIS A 56 -16.52 -1.90 9.44
C HIS A 56 -15.53 -2.47 10.47
N ASP A 57 -14.32 -2.83 10.06
CA ASP A 57 -13.26 -3.17 11.01
C ASP A 57 -12.80 -1.90 11.74
N PRO A 58 -12.97 -1.81 13.08
CA PRO A 58 -12.60 -0.63 13.85
C PRO A 58 -11.09 -0.33 13.84
N ASN A 59 -10.26 -1.26 13.36
CA ASN A 59 -8.82 -1.08 13.26
C ASN A 59 -8.37 -0.40 11.96
N ILE A 60 -9.27 -0.20 10.99
CA ILE A 60 -8.99 0.56 9.77
C ILE A 60 -9.11 2.04 10.11
N THR A 61 -8.00 2.76 10.01
CA THR A 61 -7.92 4.20 10.32
C THR A 61 -7.50 5.04 9.12
N ALA A 62 -7.06 4.39 8.05
CA ALA A 62 -6.65 5.05 6.83
C ALA A 62 -6.86 4.16 5.62
N GLU A 63 -6.56 4.73 4.46
CA GLU A 63 -6.63 4.07 3.18
C GLU A 63 -5.49 4.49 2.28
N VAL A 64 -5.17 3.65 1.31
CA VAL A 64 -4.19 3.93 0.26
C VAL A 64 -4.81 3.74 -1.12
N TRP A 65 -4.54 4.67 -2.03
CA TRP A 65 -5.00 4.60 -3.41
C TRP A 65 -4.13 3.61 -4.19
N ASN A 66 -4.76 2.56 -4.71
CA ASN A 66 -4.14 1.65 -5.65
C ASN A 66 -4.56 2.03 -7.07
N SER A 67 -3.60 2.53 -7.86
CA SER A 67 -3.83 2.98 -9.24
C SER A 67 -4.16 1.84 -10.20
N ALA A 68 -3.57 0.66 -10.00
CA ALA A 68 -3.82 -0.52 -10.85
C ALA A 68 -5.26 -1.03 -10.71
N LEU A 69 -5.82 -0.95 -9.51
CA LEU A 69 -7.19 -1.33 -9.20
C LEU A 69 -8.18 -0.16 -9.28
N SER A 70 -7.68 1.08 -9.40
CA SER A 70 -8.47 2.32 -9.36
C SER A 70 -9.43 2.38 -8.16
N GLN A 71 -8.93 2.03 -6.97
CA GLN A 71 -9.70 2.02 -5.74
C GLN A 71 -8.85 2.38 -4.51
N TRP A 72 -9.53 2.86 -3.47
CA TRP A 72 -8.98 3.00 -2.14
C TRP A 72 -9.01 1.64 -1.45
N LEU A 73 -7.88 1.24 -0.88
CA LEU A 73 -7.72 0.01 -0.12
C LEU A 73 -7.56 0.32 1.36
N PRO A 74 -8.11 -0.51 2.26
CA PRO A 74 -8.05 -0.28 3.70
C PRO A 74 -6.63 -0.43 4.21
N LEU A 75 -6.27 0.39 5.20
CA LEU A 75 -4.97 0.40 5.84
C LEU A 75 -5.12 0.39 7.37
N LYS A 76 -4.52 -0.60 8.02
CA LYS A 76 -4.52 -0.78 9.48
C LYS A 76 -3.15 -0.47 10.04
N SER A 77 -3.10 -0.04 11.30
CA SER A 77 -1.83 0.11 12.00
C SER A 77 -1.07 -1.23 12.01
N GLY A 78 0.21 -1.19 11.65
CA GLY A 78 1.07 -2.36 11.49
C GLY A 78 1.16 -2.87 10.05
N ASP A 79 0.23 -2.50 9.17
CA ASP A 79 0.33 -2.80 7.74
C ASP A 79 1.48 -2.01 7.11
N TRP A 80 2.04 -2.57 6.04
CA TRP A 80 3.04 -1.95 5.20
C TRP A 80 2.39 -1.41 3.94
N VAL A 81 2.78 -0.22 3.52
CA VAL A 81 2.47 0.31 2.19
C VAL A 81 3.66 -0.01 1.30
N LEU A 82 3.43 -0.76 0.23
CA LEU A 82 4.45 -1.13 -0.75
C LEU A 82 4.33 -0.21 -1.97
N GLN A 83 5.46 0.21 -2.52
CA GLN A 83 5.54 0.87 -3.81
C GLN A 83 5.89 -0.17 -4.88
N GLY A 84 4.89 -0.53 -5.68
CA GLY A 84 5.09 -1.43 -6.81
C GLY A 84 5.95 -0.82 -7.92
N THR A 85 6.41 -1.68 -8.82
CA THR A 85 7.40 -1.31 -9.85
C THR A 85 6.89 -0.31 -10.89
N SER A 86 5.57 -0.13 -11.01
CA SER A 86 4.95 0.86 -11.90
C SER A 86 4.42 2.08 -11.15
N GLY A 87 4.79 2.23 -9.87
CA GLY A 87 4.39 3.35 -9.01
C GLY A 87 3.03 3.17 -8.34
N GLU A 88 2.41 2.00 -8.45
CA GLU A 88 1.22 1.62 -7.69
C GLU A 88 1.52 1.44 -6.20
N PHE A 89 0.53 1.74 -5.35
CA PHE A 89 0.64 1.49 -3.91
C PHE A 89 -0.33 0.41 -3.46
N SER A 90 0.14 -0.45 -2.56
CA SER A 90 -0.67 -1.53 -2.01
C SER A 90 -0.42 -1.69 -0.51
N PRO A 91 -1.48 -1.83 0.31
CA PRO A 91 -1.32 -2.24 1.70
C PRO A 91 -0.99 -3.74 1.75
N THR A 92 -0.18 -4.15 2.70
CA THR A 92 0.24 -5.54 2.89
C THR A 92 0.48 -5.78 4.37
N SER A 93 -0.05 -6.88 4.92
CA SER A 93 0.09 -7.17 6.36
C SER A 93 1.53 -7.47 6.73
N ALA A 94 1.89 -7.22 8.00
CA ALA A 94 3.19 -7.58 8.54
C ALA A 94 3.52 -9.08 8.35
N ASP A 95 2.53 -9.96 8.53
CA ASP A 95 2.69 -11.41 8.32
C ASP A 95 3.06 -11.73 6.87
N THR A 96 2.40 -11.08 5.90
CA THR A 96 2.71 -11.28 4.48
C THR A 96 4.11 -10.77 4.13
N ILE A 97 4.54 -9.65 4.74
CA ILE A 97 5.91 -9.15 4.58
C ILE A 97 6.92 -10.17 5.10
N ALA A 98 6.72 -10.69 6.31
CA ALA A 98 7.61 -11.67 6.92
C ALA A 98 7.70 -12.99 6.13
N ASP A 99 6.59 -13.42 5.53
CA ASP A 99 6.52 -14.67 4.77
C ASP A 99 7.07 -14.57 3.34
N ALA A 100 6.90 -13.41 2.68
CA ALA A 100 7.13 -13.27 1.24
C ALA A 100 8.33 -12.40 0.85
N TYR A 101 8.94 -11.67 1.79
CA TYR A 101 9.99 -10.71 1.48
C TYR A 101 11.21 -10.86 2.40
N ASP A 102 12.39 -10.81 1.81
CA ASP A 102 13.65 -10.64 2.53
C ASP A 102 13.85 -9.14 2.81
N VAL A 103 14.03 -8.75 4.08
CA VAL A 103 14.35 -7.36 4.44
C VAL A 103 15.81 -7.08 4.12
N THR A 104 16.05 -6.19 3.18
CA THR A 104 17.40 -5.68 2.88
C THR A 104 17.64 -4.36 3.59
N ALA A 105 18.86 -4.12 4.06
CA ALA A 105 19.24 -2.79 4.56
C ALA A 105 19.27 -1.78 3.40
N ASP A 106 18.79 -0.56 3.65
CA ASP A 106 18.93 0.60 2.76
C ASP A 106 20.39 1.08 2.67
#